data_AF-A0A372DE45-F1
#
_entry.id   AF-A0A372DE45-F1
#
_cell.length_a   1.000
_cell.length_b   1.000
_cell.length_c   1.000
_cell.angle_alpha   90.00
_cell.angle_beta   90.00
_cell.angle_gamma   90.00
#
_symmetry.space_group_name_H-M   'P 1'
#
loop_
_entity.id
_entity.type
_entity.pdbx_description
1 polymer ?
#
loop_
_entity_poly.entity_id
_entity_poly.type
_entity_poly.pdbx_seq_one_letter_code
_entity_poly.pdbx_strand_id
1 'polypeptide(L)'
;MLDMLSSLLRNPALAGGSGDLGAMLQTFQAISSQGGLDLANTQAVMGIVAKYLKGGLQANQAANGFEQTQALVDQLGGTEPNAAAIEAFLDQPQVEQMLGEIEARTGLPAGSIEPILPMAVPLMLNFLKSNEQGNSLLSGYLDSDGDGDIDMSDLMGLAMKYLNH
;
A
#
# COMPACT_ATOMS: atom_id res chain seq x y z
N MET A 1 8.91 3.36 -3.59
CA MET A 1 8.64 1.90 -3.61
C MET A 1 9.89 1.05 -3.85
N LEU A 2 10.75 1.34 -4.85
CA LEU A 2 12.03 0.64 -4.97
C LEU A 2 12.92 0.82 -3.73
N ASP A 3 12.94 2.02 -3.14
CA ASP A 3 13.60 2.26 -1.86
C ASP A 3 12.96 1.48 -0.71
N MET A 4 11.63 1.41 -0.66
CA MET A 4 10.88 0.62 0.32
C MET A 4 11.20 -0.87 0.20
N LEU A 5 11.19 -1.44 -1.01
CA LEU A 5 11.63 -2.81 -1.29
C LEU A 5 13.09 -3.04 -0.90
N SER A 6 13.98 -2.08 -1.17
CA SER A 6 15.40 -2.17 -0.81
C SER A 6 15.62 -2.08 0.71
N SER A 7 14.82 -1.29 1.42
CA SER A 7 14.82 -1.18 2.87
C SER A 7 14.22 -2.41 3.54
N LEU A 8 13.17 -3.00 2.96
CA LEU A 8 12.56 -4.26 3.40
C LEU A 8 13.46 -5.48 3.14
N LEU A 9 14.21 -5.49 2.04
CA LEU A 9 15.23 -6.49 1.76
C LEU A 9 16.41 -6.41 2.76
N ARG A 10 16.72 -5.21 3.25
CA ARG A 10 17.75 -5.00 4.29
C ARG A 10 17.22 -5.26 5.70
N ASN A 11 15.92 -5.12 5.93
CA ASN A 11 15.34 -5.29 7.26
C ASN A 11 13.90 -5.85 7.21
N PRO A 12 13.74 -7.19 7.12
CA PRO A 12 12.44 -7.85 6.96
C PRO A 12 11.52 -7.68 8.19
N ALA A 13 12.06 -7.22 9.33
CA ALA A 13 11.29 -6.91 10.54
C ALA A 13 10.45 -5.61 10.42
N LEU A 14 10.67 -4.81 9.37
CA LEU A 14 9.89 -3.59 9.09
C LEU A 14 8.62 -3.86 8.27
N ALA A 15 8.51 -5.02 7.61
CA ALA A 15 7.24 -5.47 7.05
C ALA A 15 6.36 -6.00 8.20
N GLY A 16 5.06 -5.70 8.18
CA GLY A 16 4.06 -6.18 9.15
C GLY A 16 4.02 -7.71 9.32
N GLY A 17 4.64 -8.50 8.43
CA GLY A 17 4.74 -9.95 8.54
C GLY A 17 6.11 -10.47 8.13
N SER A 18 6.84 -11.05 9.09
CA SER A 18 8.15 -11.69 8.91
C SER A 18 8.14 -12.93 7.99
N GLY A 19 6.97 -13.37 7.51
CA GLY A 19 6.80 -14.44 6.53
C GLY A 19 6.33 -14.01 5.13
N ASP A 20 6.04 -12.73 4.91
CA ASP A 20 5.17 -12.32 3.79
C ASP A 20 5.92 -11.66 2.61
N LEU A 21 7.19 -11.26 2.77
CA LEU A 21 7.91 -10.52 1.72
C LEU A 21 8.04 -11.31 0.40
N GLY A 22 8.26 -12.62 0.50
CA GLY A 22 8.34 -13.50 -0.65
C GLY A 22 7.00 -13.63 -1.38
N ALA A 23 5.90 -13.71 -0.63
CA ALA A 23 4.54 -13.74 -1.18
C ALA A 23 4.17 -12.39 -1.79
N MET A 24 4.51 -11.28 -1.14
CA MET A 24 4.34 -9.92 -1.67
C MET A 24 5.07 -9.71 -3.00
N LEU A 25 6.31 -10.21 -3.11
CA LEU A 25 7.07 -10.17 -4.37
C LEU A 25 6.39 -11.00 -5.47
N GLN A 26 5.85 -12.17 -5.11
CA GLN A 26 5.09 -13.00 -6.06
C GLN A 26 3.79 -12.31 -6.50
N THR A 27 3.05 -11.68 -5.58
CA THR A 27 1.86 -10.89 -5.90
C THR A 27 2.21 -9.69 -6.78
N PHE A 28 3.33 -9.00 -6.51
CA PHE A 28 3.81 -7.91 -7.35
C PHE A 28 4.13 -8.39 -8.79
N GLN A 29 4.80 -9.54 -8.93
CA GLN A 29 5.03 -10.16 -10.24
C GLN A 29 3.74 -10.64 -10.91
N ALA A 30 2.76 -11.11 -10.14
CA ALA A 30 1.45 -11.49 -10.65
C ALA A 30 0.69 -10.26 -11.18
N ILE A 31 0.73 -9.14 -10.46
CA ILE A 31 0.16 -7.84 -10.90
C ILE A 31 0.79 -7.40 -12.22
N SER A 32 2.13 -7.42 -12.31
CA SER A 32 2.81 -7.03 -13.55
C SER A 32 2.45 -7.96 -14.71
N SER A 33 2.43 -9.28 -14.48
CA SER A 33 2.13 -10.26 -15.51
C SER A 33 0.66 -10.23 -15.95
N GLN A 34 -0.27 -10.07 -15.02
CA GLN A 34 -1.71 -10.09 -15.28
C GLN A 34 -2.21 -8.79 -15.91
N GLY A 35 -1.62 -7.65 -15.53
CA GLY A 35 -1.92 -6.35 -16.15
C GLY A 35 -1.12 -6.08 -17.42
N GLY A 36 -0.22 -6.98 -17.84
CA GLY A 36 0.69 -6.74 -18.96
C GLY A 36 1.59 -5.51 -18.77
N LEU A 37 1.98 -5.26 -17.52
CA LEU A 37 2.70 -4.06 -17.11
C LEU A 37 4.21 -4.33 -17.08
N ASP A 38 4.98 -3.43 -17.69
CA ASP A 38 6.41 -3.33 -17.39
C ASP A 38 6.63 -2.72 -16.00
N LEU A 39 7.83 -2.93 -15.44
CA LEU A 39 8.21 -2.47 -14.10
C LEU A 39 7.92 -0.97 -13.86
N ALA A 40 8.17 -0.12 -14.85
CA ALA A 40 7.90 1.32 -14.75
C ALA A 40 6.40 1.61 -14.61
N ASN A 41 5.56 0.93 -15.38
CA ASN A 41 4.11 1.07 -15.32
C ASN A 41 3.55 0.46 -14.04
N THR A 42 4.05 -0.69 -13.59
CA THR A 42 3.66 -1.26 -12.30
C THR A 42 3.96 -0.30 -11.15
N GLN A 43 5.12 0.36 -11.17
CA GLN A 43 5.45 1.37 -10.16
C GLN A 43 4.51 2.57 -10.20
N ALA A 44 4.19 3.08 -11.39
CA ALA A 44 3.25 4.18 -11.56
C ALA A 44 1.84 3.81 -11.07
N VAL A 45 1.32 2.65 -11.49
CA VAL A 45 0.03 2.10 -11.05
C VAL A 45 -0.01 2.01 -9.53
N MET A 46 0.97 1.34 -8.92
CA MET A 46 1.00 1.14 -7.48
C MET A 46 1.15 2.45 -6.70
N GLY A 47 1.93 3.41 -7.22
CA GLY A 47 2.08 4.74 -6.61
C GLY A 47 0.76 5.52 -6.61
N ILE A 48 0.01 5.46 -7.72
CA ILE A 48 -1.31 6.10 -7.80
C ILE A 48 -2.31 5.37 -6.90
N VAL A 49 -2.37 4.04 -6.92
CA VAL A 49 -3.20 3.24 -6.00
C VAL A 49 -2.92 3.62 -4.55
N ALA A 50 -1.64 3.71 -4.16
CA ALA A 50 -1.24 4.15 -2.83
C ALA A 50 -1.76 5.57 -2.52
N LYS A 51 -1.60 6.53 -3.44
CA LYS A 51 -2.09 7.89 -3.23
C LYS A 51 -3.61 7.93 -2.95
N TYR A 52 -4.41 7.21 -3.73
CA TYR A 52 -5.87 7.17 -3.53
C TYR A 52 -6.24 6.43 -2.25
N LEU A 53 -5.60 5.28 -1.99
CA LEU A 53 -5.82 4.49 -0.78
C LEU A 53 -5.52 5.30 0.48
N LYS A 54 -4.50 6.16 0.47
CA LYS A 54 -4.21 7.09 1.56
C LYS A 54 -5.39 8.01 1.87
N GLY A 55 -5.94 8.67 0.86
CA GLY A 55 -7.10 9.55 1.05
C GLY A 55 -8.31 8.80 1.61
N GLY A 56 -8.52 7.56 1.15
CA GLY A 56 -9.53 6.64 1.68
C GLY A 56 -9.31 6.26 3.14
N LEU A 57 -8.08 5.88 3.50
CA LEU A 57 -7.71 5.53 4.86
C LEU A 57 -7.80 6.75 5.81
N GLN A 58 -7.39 7.94 5.36
CA GLN A 58 -7.53 9.18 6.13
C GLN A 58 -9.00 9.53 6.36
N ALA A 59 -9.85 9.39 5.34
CA ALA A 59 -11.29 9.58 5.48
C ALA A 59 -11.92 8.57 6.46
N ASN A 60 -11.52 7.30 6.36
CA ASN A 60 -11.97 6.24 7.27
C ASN A 60 -11.51 6.52 8.70
N GLN A 61 -10.25 6.93 8.91
CA GLN A 61 -9.70 7.29 10.21
C GLN A 61 -10.43 8.51 10.81
N ALA A 62 -10.71 9.53 10.00
CA ALA A 62 -11.44 10.70 10.45
C ALA A 62 -12.88 10.36 10.88
N ALA A 63 -13.50 9.36 10.26
CA ALA A 63 -14.86 8.92 10.57
C ALA A 63 -14.94 7.93 11.74
N ASN A 64 -14.03 6.96 11.80
CA ASN A 64 -14.11 5.78 12.66
C ASN A 64 -13.01 5.71 13.75
N GLY A 65 -11.97 6.55 13.62
CA GLY A 65 -10.81 6.54 14.50
C GLY A 65 -9.72 5.55 14.07
N PHE A 66 -8.49 5.80 14.53
CA PHE A 66 -7.30 5.04 14.12
C PHE A 66 -7.37 3.55 14.43
N GLU A 67 -7.87 3.15 15.61
CA GLU A 67 -7.94 1.74 16.00
C GLU A 67 -8.85 0.92 15.07
N GLN A 68 -9.99 1.49 14.65
CA GLN A 68 -10.90 0.81 13.73
C GLN A 68 -10.32 0.76 12.31
N THR A 69 -9.69 1.84 11.84
CA THR A 69 -9.00 1.83 10.54
C THR A 69 -7.85 0.82 10.54
N GLN A 70 -7.07 0.74 11.62
CA GLN A 70 -6.01 -0.26 11.75
C GLN A 70 -6.55 -1.68 11.73
N ALA A 71 -7.65 -1.96 12.44
CA ALA A 71 -8.27 -3.28 12.43
C ALA A 71 -8.76 -3.67 11.02
N LEU A 72 -9.31 -2.72 10.26
CA LEU A 72 -9.70 -2.96 8.86
C LEU A 72 -8.47 -3.22 7.97
N VAL A 73 -7.39 -2.46 8.13
CA VAL A 73 -6.12 -2.70 7.42
C VAL A 73 -5.58 -4.10 7.76
N ASP A 74 -5.61 -4.48 9.03
CA ASP A 74 -5.14 -5.78 9.52
C ASP A 74 -6.02 -6.94 9.00
N GLN A 75 -7.31 -6.71 8.81
CA GLN A 75 -8.25 -7.69 8.28
C GLN A 75 -8.21 -7.82 6.76
N LEU A 76 -8.10 -6.69 6.04
CA LEU A 76 -8.25 -6.63 4.59
C LEU A 76 -6.91 -6.67 3.84
N GLY A 77 -5.80 -6.40 4.54
CA GLY A 77 -4.46 -6.52 4.00
C GLY A 77 -4.00 -7.97 3.86
N GLY A 78 -3.44 -8.29 2.70
CA GLY A 78 -2.90 -9.61 2.39
C GLY A 78 -2.28 -9.65 1.00
N THR A 79 -1.86 -10.85 0.60
CA THR A 79 -1.25 -11.11 -0.72
C THR A 79 -2.22 -11.74 -1.72
N GLU A 80 -3.45 -12.05 -1.29
CA GLU A 80 -4.52 -12.60 -2.10
C GLU A 80 -5.47 -11.52 -2.63
N PRO A 81 -6.14 -11.74 -3.79
CA PRO A 81 -7.12 -10.81 -4.32
C PRO A 81 -8.31 -10.62 -3.37
N ASN A 82 -8.62 -9.38 -3.01
CA ASN A 82 -9.74 -9.03 -2.13
C ASN A 82 -10.40 -7.72 -2.59
N ALA A 83 -11.58 -7.83 -3.22
CA ALA A 83 -12.34 -6.67 -3.67
C ALA A 83 -12.92 -5.83 -2.51
N ALA A 84 -13.23 -6.46 -1.37
CA ALA A 84 -13.74 -5.74 -0.19
C ALA A 84 -12.73 -4.74 0.36
N ALA A 85 -11.43 -4.94 0.11
CA ALA A 85 -10.38 -3.98 0.46
C ALA A 85 -10.51 -2.67 -0.32
N ILE A 86 -10.97 -2.73 -1.57
CA ILE A 86 -11.21 -1.56 -2.41
C ILE A 86 -12.43 -0.82 -1.87
N GLU A 87 -13.54 -1.54 -1.71
CA GLU A 87 -14.82 -0.97 -1.27
C GLU A 87 -14.77 -0.38 0.15
N ALA A 88 -13.89 -0.88 1.02
CA ALA A 88 -13.75 -0.38 2.38
C ALA A 88 -13.12 1.01 2.48
N PHE A 89 -12.31 1.40 1.49
CA PHE A 89 -11.51 2.63 1.54
C PHE A 89 -11.70 3.54 0.33
N LEU A 90 -12.20 3.02 -0.79
CA LEU A 90 -12.36 3.77 -2.03
C LEU A 90 -13.80 3.69 -2.51
N ASP A 91 -14.44 4.85 -2.62
CA ASP A 91 -15.74 4.96 -3.27
C ASP A 91 -15.59 4.87 -4.80
N GLN A 92 -16.67 4.50 -5.49
CA GLN A 92 -16.67 4.35 -6.94
C GLN A 92 -16.12 5.57 -7.72
N PRO A 93 -16.45 6.83 -7.37
CA PRO A 93 -15.87 7.99 -8.02
C PRO A 93 -14.34 8.11 -7.80
N GLN A 94 -13.82 7.67 -6.65
CA GLN A 94 -12.39 7.67 -6.39
C GLN A 94 -11.69 6.61 -7.24
N VAL A 95 -12.31 5.44 -7.41
CA VAL A 95 -11.80 4.38 -8.29
C VAL A 95 -11.73 4.86 -9.75
N GLU A 96 -12.78 5.53 -10.25
CA GLU A 96 -12.80 6.09 -11.60
C GLU A 96 -11.72 7.15 -11.80
N GLN A 97 -11.54 8.06 -10.84
CA GLN A 97 -10.48 9.08 -10.88
C GLN A 97 -9.09 8.44 -10.84
N MET A 98 -8.89 7.43 -10.00
CA MET A 98 -7.65 6.67 -9.90
C MET A 98 -7.29 6.01 -11.24
N LEU A 99 -8.24 5.32 -11.86
CA LEU A 99 -8.06 4.69 -13.16
C LEU A 99 -7.73 5.73 -14.25
N GLY A 100 -8.41 6.88 -14.24
CA GLY A 100 -8.11 7.99 -15.15
C GLY A 100 -6.70 8.57 -14.96
N GLU A 101 -6.23 8.73 -13.71
CA GLU A 101 -4.85 9.17 -13.44
C GLU A 101 -3.84 8.11 -13.91
N ILE A 102 -4.11 6.83 -13.69
CA ILE A 102 -3.24 5.73 -14.14
C ILE A 102 -3.13 5.72 -15.66
N GLU A 103 -4.25 5.83 -16.37
CA GLU A 103 -4.27 5.88 -17.83
C GLU A 103 -3.50 7.10 -18.36
N ALA A 104 -3.70 8.27 -17.75
CA ALA A 104 -2.97 9.48 -18.13
C ALA A 104 -1.45 9.37 -17.91
N ARG A 105 -1.00 8.64 -16.87
CA ARG A 105 0.44 8.49 -16.56
C ARG A 105 1.12 7.35 -17.31
N THR A 106 0.42 6.26 -17.55
CA THR A 106 1.00 5.02 -18.11
C THR A 106 0.64 4.81 -19.58
N GLY A 107 -0.38 5.49 -20.08
CA GLY A 107 -0.97 5.24 -21.39
C GLY A 107 -1.76 3.93 -21.48
N LEU A 108 -1.99 3.25 -20.35
CA LEU A 108 -2.71 1.99 -20.29
C LEU A 108 -4.19 2.22 -20.04
N PRO A 109 -5.09 1.56 -20.78
CA PRO A 109 -6.52 1.73 -20.59
C PRO A 109 -6.97 1.18 -19.24
N ALA A 110 -7.97 1.82 -18.63
CA ALA A 110 -8.55 1.39 -17.35
C ALA A 110 -8.90 -0.11 -17.29
N GLY A 111 -9.41 -0.69 -18.40
CA GLY A 111 -9.76 -2.11 -18.48
C GLY A 111 -8.59 -3.09 -18.35
N SER A 112 -7.34 -2.64 -18.49
CA SER A 112 -6.14 -3.42 -18.20
C SER A 112 -5.75 -3.37 -16.72
N ILE A 113 -6.22 -2.36 -15.98
CA ILE A 113 -5.86 -2.08 -14.59
C ILE A 113 -6.92 -2.59 -13.63
N GLU A 114 -8.21 -2.51 -13.98
CA GLU A 114 -9.31 -3.03 -13.17
C GLU A 114 -9.10 -4.47 -12.67
N PRO A 115 -8.61 -5.43 -13.47
CA PRO A 115 -8.45 -6.82 -13.02
C PRO A 115 -7.35 -7.00 -11.97
N ILE A 116 -6.39 -6.07 -11.89
CA ILE A 116 -5.26 -6.15 -10.94
C ILE A 116 -5.50 -5.37 -9.65
N LEU A 117 -6.49 -4.46 -9.61
CA LEU A 117 -6.84 -3.69 -8.42
C LEU A 117 -7.14 -4.57 -7.19
N PRO A 118 -7.89 -5.69 -7.32
CA PRO A 118 -8.16 -6.56 -6.19
C PRO A 118 -6.91 -7.19 -5.59
N MET A 119 -5.77 -7.21 -6.27
CA MET A 119 -4.48 -7.63 -5.69
C MET A 119 -3.64 -6.45 -5.21
N ALA A 120 -3.64 -5.35 -5.96
CA ALA A 120 -2.83 -4.17 -5.66
C ALA A 120 -3.23 -3.52 -4.33
N VAL A 121 -4.53 -3.38 -4.07
CA VAL A 121 -5.03 -2.72 -2.86
C VAL A 121 -4.75 -3.54 -1.59
N PRO A 122 -5.11 -4.84 -1.50
CA PRO A 122 -4.76 -5.66 -0.33
C PRO A 122 -3.26 -5.75 -0.10
N LEU A 123 -2.45 -5.79 -1.16
CA LEU A 123 -1.00 -5.81 -1.05
C LEU A 123 -0.47 -4.53 -0.38
N MET A 124 -1.00 -3.37 -0.78
CA MET A 124 -0.68 -2.10 -0.14
C MET A 124 -1.12 -2.07 1.33
N LEU A 125 -2.32 -2.54 1.63
CA LEU A 125 -2.80 -2.67 3.01
C LEU A 125 -1.91 -3.62 3.81
N ASN A 126 -1.42 -4.71 3.21
CA ASN A 126 -0.53 -5.67 3.86
C ASN A 126 0.77 -5.02 4.34
N PHE A 127 1.28 -4.03 3.59
CA PHE A 127 2.44 -3.24 4.03
C PHE A 127 2.11 -2.33 5.22
N LEU A 128 0.86 -1.91 5.37
CA LEU A 128 0.40 -1.01 6.43
C LEU A 128 -0.09 -1.74 7.69
N LYS A 129 -0.13 -3.07 7.66
CA LYS A 129 -0.55 -3.88 8.81
C LYS A 129 0.36 -3.67 10.01
N SER A 130 -0.22 -3.82 11.18
CA SER A 130 0.53 -3.89 12.43
C SER A 130 1.44 -5.11 12.42
N ASN A 131 2.69 -4.93 12.81
CA ASN A 131 3.57 -6.08 13.07
C ASN A 131 3.25 -6.74 14.42
N GLU A 132 3.89 -7.88 14.71
CA GLU A 132 3.69 -8.63 15.97
C GLU A 132 4.03 -7.84 17.24
N GLN A 133 4.67 -6.68 17.11
CA GLN A 133 5.02 -5.78 18.21
C GLN A 133 4.02 -4.62 18.37
N GLY A 134 2.93 -4.63 17.61
CA GLY A 134 1.89 -3.60 17.64
C GLY A 134 2.30 -2.28 16.98
N ASN A 135 3.44 -2.25 16.28
CA ASN A 135 3.87 -1.10 15.53
C ASN A 135 3.22 -1.14 14.14
N SER A 136 2.55 -0.05 13.78
CA SER A 136 1.89 0.10 12.49
C SER A 136 2.51 1.23 11.68
N LEU A 137 2.88 0.90 10.44
CA LEU A 137 3.29 1.88 9.43
C LEU A 137 2.12 2.76 8.97
N LEU A 138 0.88 2.38 9.28
CA LEU A 138 -0.31 3.17 8.98
C LEU A 138 -0.22 4.58 9.58
N SER A 139 0.25 4.70 10.82
CA SER A 139 0.35 6.00 11.51
C SER A 139 1.22 7.00 10.74
N GLY A 140 2.45 6.64 10.38
CA GLY A 140 3.33 7.49 9.57
C GLY A 140 2.81 7.70 8.14
N TYR A 141 2.19 6.68 7.56
CA TYR A 141 1.61 6.80 6.22
C TYR A 141 0.44 7.81 6.16
N LEU A 142 -0.38 7.88 7.22
CA LEU A 142 -1.47 8.84 7.34
C LEU A 142 -1.01 10.25 7.72
N ASP A 143 0.10 10.37 8.45
CA ASP A 143 0.63 11.65 8.96
C ASP A 143 1.47 12.41 7.92
N SER A 144 2.16 11.74 6.99
CA SER A 144 2.86 12.46 5.90
C SER A 144 1.86 13.35 5.14
N ASP A 145 2.17 14.61 4.95
CA ASP A 145 1.28 15.63 4.37
C ASP A 145 1.18 15.59 2.83
N GLY A 146 1.55 14.47 2.21
CA GLY A 146 1.10 14.11 0.87
C GLY A 146 1.98 14.62 -0.28
N ASP A 147 3.21 15.02 0.01
CA ASP A 147 4.25 15.35 -0.98
C ASP A 147 5.05 14.13 -1.46
N GLY A 148 4.96 13.00 -0.76
CA GLY A 148 5.37 11.70 -1.30
C GLY A 148 6.76 11.23 -0.88
N ASP A 149 7.40 11.88 0.08
CA ASP A 149 8.45 11.29 0.89
C ASP A 149 7.87 10.79 2.22
N ILE A 150 7.87 9.47 2.36
CA ILE A 150 8.17 8.91 3.68
C ILE A 150 9.62 9.31 3.90
N ASP A 151 9.84 10.40 4.61
CA ASP A 151 11.20 10.84 4.92
C ASP A 151 11.94 9.67 5.55
N MET A 152 13.07 9.30 4.92
CA MET A 152 14.02 8.34 5.48
C MET A 152 14.38 8.70 6.94
N SER A 153 14.26 9.98 7.29
CA SER A 153 14.41 10.52 8.65
C SER A 153 13.38 9.97 9.64
N ASP A 154 12.11 9.83 9.25
CA ASP A 154 11.07 9.29 10.12
C ASP A 154 11.20 7.77 10.25
N LEU A 155 11.57 7.11 9.16
CA LEU A 155 11.85 5.68 9.15
C LEU A 155 13.12 5.35 9.98
N MET A 156 14.16 6.18 9.89
CA MET A 156 15.34 6.09 10.74
C MET A 156 15.04 6.46 12.19
N GLY A 157 14.15 7.43 12.45
CA GLY A 157 13.73 7.80 13.79
C GLY A 157 13.06 6.64 14.53
N LEU A 158 12.18 5.91 13.82
CA LEU A 158 11.57 4.69 14.33
C LEU A 158 12.60 3.56 14.53
N ALA A 159 13.55 3.39 13.60
CA ALA A 159 14.61 2.39 13.71
C ALA A 159 15.62 2.69 14.84
N MET A 160 15.95 3.96 15.07
CA MET A 160 16.84 4.40 16.16
C MET A 160 16.19 4.21 17.53
N LYS A 161 14.87 4.43 17.62
CA LYS A 161 14.09 4.13 18.82
C LYS A 161 14.04 2.62 19.12
N TYR A 162 14.20 1.78 18.10
CA TYR A 162 14.26 0.32 18.20
C TYR A 162 15.65 -0.21 18.60
N LEU A 163 16.73 0.47 18.19
CA LEU A 163 18.11 0.09 18.53
C LEU A 163 18.54 0.51 19.95
N ASN A 164 17.72 1.32 20.64
CA ASN A 164 18.01 1.83 21.98
C ASN A 164 17.17 1.18 23.09
N HIS A 165 16.64 -0.03 22.85
CA HIS A 165 16.02 -0.90 23.85
C HIS A 165 16.48 -2.35 23.68
#